data_AF-A0A2P4XMT6-F1
#
_entry.id   AF-A0A2P4XMT6-F1
#
_cell.length_a   1.000
_cell.length_b   1.000
_cell.length_c   1.000
_cell.angle_alpha   90.00
_cell.angle_beta   90.00
_cell.angle_gamma   90.00
#
_symmetry.space_group_name_H-M   'P 1'
#
loop_
_entity.id
_entity.type
_entity.pdbx_description
1 polymer ?
#
loop_
_entity_poly.entity_id
_entity_poly.type
_entity_poly.pdbx_seq_one_letter_code
_entity_poly.pdbx_strand_id
1 'polypeptide(L)'
;MLEKNAYFYHVIGAPRVYVNAKYTDKMFIPYDNAIPVNSANLCNEVTHHTTTSDDNEDEDSEKLHFDYLILAMGSTFSVPIKQLQEVRNGIEISEKIVVGGGGSVGCEVATKIRSKYPTKTVTTIEAVPVQDSMQDSTCIIS
;
A
#
# COMPACT_ATOMS: atom_id res chain seq x y z
N MET A 1 14.93 15.62 -2.19
CA MET A 1 14.20 14.37 -1.91
C MET A 1 14.66 13.36 -2.94
N LEU A 2 15.15 12.20 -2.50
CA LEU A 2 15.49 11.10 -3.39
C LEU A 2 14.35 10.07 -3.27
N GLU A 3 13.68 9.77 -4.37
CA GLU A 3 12.54 8.84 -4.42
C GLU A 3 12.56 8.12 -5.77
N LYS A 4 12.27 6.81 -5.79
CA LYS A 4 12.27 6.00 -7.01
C LYS A 4 11.14 6.40 -7.97
N ASN A 5 9.99 6.83 -7.44
CA ASN A 5 8.80 7.16 -8.22
C ASN A 5 8.63 8.66 -8.43
N ALA A 6 8.10 9.06 -9.59
CA ALA A 6 7.71 10.44 -9.89
C ALA A 6 6.40 10.89 -9.20
N TYR A 7 5.80 10.01 -8.40
CA TYR A 7 4.53 10.23 -7.72
C TYR A 7 4.58 9.70 -6.28
N PHE A 8 3.77 10.31 -5.41
CA PHE A 8 3.42 9.75 -4.12
C PHE A 8 2.29 8.72 -4.29
N TYR A 9 2.50 7.52 -3.75
CA TYR A 9 1.48 6.47 -3.71
C TYR A 9 0.67 6.57 -2.42
N HIS A 10 -0.57 7.05 -2.51
CA HIS A 10 -1.49 7.15 -1.37
C HIS A 10 -2.04 5.77 -0.99
N VAL A 11 -1.22 4.98 -0.30
CA VAL A 11 -1.47 3.57 0.06
C VAL A 11 -2.79 3.35 0.80
N ILE A 12 -3.24 4.33 1.60
CA ILE A 12 -4.53 4.27 2.31
C ILE A 12 -5.73 4.21 1.33
N GLY A 13 -5.54 4.64 0.08
CA GLY A 13 -6.52 4.49 -0.98
C GLY A 13 -6.66 3.06 -1.52
N ALA A 14 -5.71 2.15 -1.26
CA ALA A 14 -5.66 0.84 -1.90
C ALA A 14 -6.92 0.00 -1.68
N PRO A 15 -7.47 -0.09 -0.45
CA PRO A 15 -8.72 -0.82 -0.22
C PRO A 15 -9.89 -0.27 -1.06
N ARG A 16 -9.90 1.03 -1.38
CA ARG A 16 -10.96 1.64 -2.21
C ARG A 16 -10.85 1.19 -3.66
N VAL A 17 -9.64 1.05 -4.15
CA VAL A 17 -9.36 0.71 -5.55
C VAL A 17 -9.73 -0.74 -5.87
N TYR A 18 -9.64 -1.66 -4.90
CA TYR A 18 -10.05 -3.06 -5.10
C TYR A 18 -11.51 -3.25 -5.54
N VAL A 19 -12.40 -2.33 -5.20
CA VAL A 19 -13.84 -2.40 -5.54
C VAL A 19 -14.32 -1.24 -6.41
N ASN A 20 -13.43 -0.31 -6.74
CA ASN A 20 -13.75 0.86 -7.55
C ASN A 20 -12.55 1.28 -8.42
N ALA A 21 -12.59 0.88 -9.70
CA ALA A 21 -11.56 1.21 -10.68
C ALA A 21 -11.36 2.72 -10.88
N LYS A 22 -12.42 3.53 -10.75
CA LYS A 22 -12.36 4.99 -10.95
C LYS A 22 -11.53 5.72 -9.89
N TYR A 23 -11.11 5.03 -8.84
CA TYR A 23 -10.30 5.62 -7.77
C TYR A 23 -8.79 5.39 -7.97
N THR A 24 -8.40 4.60 -8.98
CA THR A 24 -6.99 4.25 -9.26
C THR A 24 -6.15 5.51 -9.47
N ASP A 25 -6.60 6.43 -10.33
CA ASP A 25 -5.84 7.64 -10.67
C ASP A 25 -5.68 8.59 -9.48
N LYS A 26 -6.58 8.49 -8.48
CA LYS A 26 -6.50 9.30 -7.26
C LYS A 26 -5.47 8.79 -6.25
N MET A 27 -4.91 7.60 -6.46
CA MET A 27 -3.84 7.06 -5.60
C MET A 27 -2.46 7.56 -5.97
N PHE A 28 -2.27 8.05 -7.19
CA PHE A 28 -0.98 8.48 -7.71
C PHE A 28 -0.96 10.01 -7.75
N ILE A 29 -0.26 10.63 -6.79
CA ILE A 29 -0.19 12.09 -6.65
C ILE A 29 1.16 12.57 -7.22
N PRO A 30 1.19 13.27 -8.36
CA PRO A 30 2.45 13.73 -8.96
C PRO A 30 3.21 14.71 -8.06
N TYR A 31 4.54 14.62 -8.07
CA TYR A 31 5.39 15.53 -7.27
C TYR A 31 5.62 16.90 -7.92
N ASP A 32 5.28 17.09 -9.20
CA ASP A 32 5.63 18.24 -10.04
C ASP A 32 5.34 19.62 -9.42
N ASN A 33 4.40 19.71 -8.47
CA ASN A 33 4.03 20.96 -7.78
C ASN A 33 4.01 20.83 -6.24
N ALA A 34 4.40 19.68 -5.70
CA ALA A 34 4.32 19.41 -4.26
C ALA A 34 5.59 19.79 -3.50
N ILE A 35 6.73 19.86 -4.20
CA ILE A 35 8.04 20.08 -3.58
C ILE A 35 8.65 21.38 -4.11
N PRO A 36 8.85 22.39 -3.25
CA PRO A 36 9.52 23.63 -3.66
C PRO A 36 10.98 23.35 -4.05
N VAL A 37 11.42 23.98 -5.14
CA VAL A 37 12.69 23.72 -5.86
C VAL A 37 13.95 24.06 -5.03
N ASN A 38 13.81 24.65 -3.83
CA ASN A 38 14.91 25.35 -3.16
C ASN A 38 15.14 24.92 -1.70
N SER A 39 15.44 23.64 -1.46
CA SER A 39 15.91 23.16 -0.14
C SER A 39 17.44 23.03 -0.14
N ALA A 40 18.10 23.91 0.60
CA ALA A 40 19.55 24.11 0.64
C ALA A 40 20.31 23.01 1.41
N ASN A 41 21.55 22.79 0.95
CA ASN A 41 22.51 21.79 1.42
C ASN A 41 23.24 22.21 2.69
N LEU A 42 23.53 21.23 3.53
CA LEU A 42 24.72 21.17 4.37
C LEU A 42 25.14 19.66 4.48
N CYS A 43 26.17 19.28 5.24
CA CYS A 43 27.27 18.34 4.95
C CYS A 43 27.36 17.05 5.83
N ASN A 44 27.38 15.83 5.22
CA ASN A 44 27.77 14.46 5.68
C ASN A 44 27.45 13.41 4.57
N GLU A 45 28.09 12.25 4.47
CA GLU A 45 28.04 11.37 3.27
C GLU A 45 27.31 10.01 3.49
N VAL A 46 26.45 9.58 2.55
CA VAL A 46 25.82 8.23 2.51
C VAL A 46 25.91 7.66 1.10
N THR A 47 26.29 6.38 1.02
CA THR A 47 26.21 5.58 -0.20
C THR A 47 24.78 5.08 -0.38
N HIS A 48 24.16 5.37 -1.52
CA HIS A 48 22.87 4.79 -1.89
C HIS A 48 23.02 3.89 -3.11
N HIS A 49 22.26 2.80 -3.11
CA HIS A 49 22.03 1.98 -4.30
C HIS A 49 20.65 2.33 -4.84
N THR A 50 20.60 2.74 -6.11
CA THR A 50 19.32 2.79 -6.81
C THR A 50 18.81 1.37 -7.01
N THR A 51 17.50 1.18 -6.93
CA THR A 51 16.87 -0.06 -7.36
C THR A 51 16.27 0.16 -8.74
N THR A 52 16.51 -0.80 -9.63
CA THR A 52 15.87 -0.85 -10.94
C THR A 52 14.34 -0.91 -10.80
N SER A 53 13.60 -0.64 -11.88
CA SER A 53 12.13 -0.71 -11.91
C SER A 53 11.59 -2.02 -11.32
N ASP A 54 12.34 -3.12 -11.45
CA ASP A 54 12.02 -4.47 -10.98
C ASP A 54 12.53 -4.79 -9.55
N ASP A 55 12.88 -3.77 -8.76
CA ASP A 55 13.37 -3.88 -7.38
C ASP A 55 14.69 -4.65 -7.21
N ASN A 56 15.46 -4.84 -8.27
CA ASN A 56 16.84 -5.35 -8.18
C ASN A 56 17.81 -4.21 -7.88
N GLU A 57 18.83 -4.50 -7.06
CA GLU A 57 19.92 -3.57 -6.77
C GLU A 57 20.69 -3.22 -8.06
N ASP A 58 20.88 -1.92 -8.27
CA ASP A 58 21.75 -1.41 -9.34
C ASP A 58 23.22 -1.48 -8.87
N GLU A 59 24.13 -1.82 -9.78
CA GLU A 59 25.56 -1.97 -9.45
C GLU A 59 26.26 -0.63 -9.23
N ASP A 60 25.67 0.46 -9.75
CA ASP A 60 26.18 1.80 -9.56
C ASP A 60 25.78 2.36 -8.19
N SER A 61 26.80 2.69 -7.40
CA SER A 61 26.62 3.33 -6.09
C SER A 61 27.01 4.80 -6.18
N GLU A 62 26.09 5.69 -5.81
CA GLU A 62 26.34 7.12 -5.74
C GLU A 62 26.41 7.61 -4.28
N LYS A 63 27.34 8.52 -4.01
CA LYS A 63 27.53 9.12 -2.69
C LYS A 63 26.77 10.44 -2.61
N LEU A 64 25.76 10.49 -1.75
CA LEU A 64 24.97 11.70 -1.51
C LEU A 64 25.42 12.39 -0.23
N HIS A 65 25.52 13.71 -0.28
CA HIS A 65 25.95 14.53 0.83
C HIS A 65 24.77 15.29 1.49
N PHE A 66 24.64 15.25 2.82
CA PHE A 66 23.54 15.80 3.61
C PHE A 66 23.99 16.15 5.04
N ASP A 67 23.43 17.18 5.66
CA ASP A 67 23.73 17.52 7.07
C ASP A 67 22.85 16.69 8.02
N TYR A 68 21.60 16.49 7.57
CA TYR A 68 20.56 15.76 8.27
C TYR A 68 19.94 14.76 7.29
N LEU A 69 19.94 13.48 7.66
CA LEU A 69 19.30 12.42 6.89
C LEU A 69 17.99 12.01 7.54
N ILE A 70 16.93 12.05 6.76
CA ILE A 70 15.63 11.51 7.14
C ILE A 70 15.39 10.27 6.28
N LEU A 71 15.36 9.10 6.93
CA LEU A 71 15.02 7.83 6.28
C LEU A 71 13.51 7.61 6.38
N ALA A 72 12.82 7.74 5.25
CA ALA A 72 11.37 7.58 5.13
C ALA A 72 11.00 6.60 4.01
N MET A 73 11.77 5.51 3.85
CA MET A 73 11.68 4.55 2.74
C MET A 73 10.45 3.64 2.78
N GLY A 74 9.57 3.79 3.77
CA GLY A 74 8.40 2.93 3.95
C GLY A 74 8.76 1.49 4.32
N SER A 75 7.84 0.57 4.06
CA SER A 75 7.98 -0.86 4.35
C SER A 75 8.08 -1.67 3.06
N THR A 76 8.99 -2.64 3.03
CA THR A 76 9.06 -3.62 1.94
C THR A 76 8.04 -4.73 2.17
N PHE A 77 7.22 -5.03 1.16
CA PHE A 77 6.31 -6.18 1.20
C PHE A 77 6.92 -7.32 0.37
N SER A 78 7.08 -8.51 0.98
CA SER A 78 7.65 -9.70 0.32
C SER A 78 6.73 -10.34 -0.73
N VAL A 79 5.53 -9.79 -0.90
CA VAL A 79 4.53 -10.26 -1.87
C VAL A 79 4.43 -9.20 -2.96
N PRO A 80 4.66 -9.54 -4.24
CA PRO A 80 4.49 -8.58 -5.32
C PRO A 80 3.08 -8.01 -5.21
N ILE A 81 2.98 -6.68 -5.25
CA ILE A 81 1.69 -5.98 -5.31
C ILE A 81 1.01 -6.48 -6.58
N LYS A 82 0.17 -7.51 -6.45
CA LYS A 82 -0.62 -8.04 -7.56
C LYS A 82 -1.26 -6.85 -8.25
N GLN A 83 -1.18 -6.80 -9.57
CA GLN A 83 -1.70 -5.66 -10.32
C GLN A 83 -3.13 -5.40 -9.85
N LEU A 84 -3.42 -4.18 -9.37
CA LEU A 84 -4.70 -3.82 -8.72
C LEU A 84 -5.94 -4.26 -9.54
N GLN A 85 -5.77 -4.35 -10.86
CA GLN A 85 -6.76 -4.88 -11.80
C GLN A 85 -7.04 -6.38 -11.62
N GLU A 86 -6.01 -7.22 -11.44
CA GLU A 86 -6.16 -8.66 -11.25
C GLU A 86 -6.93 -8.97 -9.97
N VAL A 87 -6.59 -8.30 -8.86
CA VAL A 87 -7.31 -8.44 -7.58
C VAL A 87 -8.78 -8.04 -7.73
N ARG A 88 -9.05 -6.91 -8.40
CA ARG A 88 -10.41 -6.45 -8.67
C ARG A 88 -11.21 -7.45 -9.50
N ASN A 89 -10.62 -7.94 -10.59
CA ASN A 89 -11.27 -8.93 -11.45
C ASN A 89 -11.58 -10.22 -10.65
N GLY A 90 -10.66 -10.66 -9.80
CA GLY A 90 -10.88 -11.78 -8.89
C GLY A 90 -12.07 -11.57 -7.94
N ILE A 91 -12.19 -10.37 -7.37
CA ILE A 91 -13.33 -9.99 -6.51
C ILE A 91 -14.65 -9.99 -7.29
N GLU A 92 -14.64 -9.48 -8.52
CA GLU A 92 -15.84 -9.39 -9.36
C GLU A 92 -16.40 -10.77 -9.71
N ILE A 93 -15.55 -11.70 -10.11
CA ILE A 93 -15.98 -13.04 -10.56
C ILE A 93 -16.25 -14.03 -9.41
N SER A 94 -15.69 -13.81 -8.23
CA SER A 94 -15.79 -14.78 -7.12
C SER A 94 -17.05 -14.57 -6.27
N GLU A 95 -17.74 -15.64 -5.88
CA GLU A 95 -18.87 -15.58 -4.94
C GLU A 95 -18.43 -15.66 -3.47
N LYS A 96 -17.32 -16.35 -3.22
CA LYS A 96 -16.73 -16.57 -1.89
C LYS A 96 -15.32 -16.01 -1.88
N ILE A 97 -15.03 -15.11 -0.96
CA ILE A 97 -13.76 -14.38 -0.88
C ILE A 97 -13.20 -14.54 0.53
N VAL A 98 -11.92 -14.89 0.62
CA VAL A 98 -11.18 -14.97 1.88
C VAL A 98 -10.21 -13.80 1.98
N VAL A 99 -10.26 -13.06 3.08
CA VAL A 99 -9.32 -11.98 3.41
C VAL A 99 -8.39 -12.47 4.52
N GLY A 100 -7.10 -12.57 4.21
CA GLY A 100 -6.07 -12.87 5.21
C GLY A 100 -5.68 -11.62 5.97
N GLY A 101 -5.74 -11.67 7.30
CA GLY A 101 -5.49 -10.56 8.20
C GLY A 101 -6.78 -9.85 8.61
N GLY A 102 -7.09 -9.87 9.91
CA GLY A 102 -8.16 -9.13 10.58
C GLY A 102 -7.72 -7.77 11.14
N GLY A 103 -6.53 -7.29 10.80
CA GLY A 103 -6.09 -5.91 11.09
C GLY A 103 -6.90 -4.84 10.35
N SER A 104 -6.57 -3.57 10.56
CA SER A 104 -7.28 -2.41 10.01
C SER A 104 -7.50 -2.49 8.49
N VAL A 105 -6.43 -2.79 7.75
CA VAL A 105 -6.47 -2.90 6.28
C VAL A 105 -7.37 -4.06 5.84
N GLY A 106 -7.24 -5.23 6.47
CA GLY A 106 -8.04 -6.41 6.13
C GLY A 106 -9.52 -6.22 6.42
N CYS A 107 -9.86 -5.63 7.56
CA CYS A 107 -11.22 -5.23 7.91
C CYS A 107 -11.80 -4.25 6.88
N GLU A 108 -11.03 -3.23 6.48
CA GLU A 108 -11.48 -2.24 5.51
C GLU A 108 -11.73 -2.87 4.12
N VAL A 109 -10.84 -3.76 3.68
CA VAL A 109 -11.01 -4.51 2.42
C VAL A 109 -12.26 -5.38 2.46
N ALA A 110 -12.43 -6.18 3.52
CA ALA A 110 -13.59 -7.06 3.68
C ALA A 110 -14.91 -6.26 3.67
N THR A 111 -14.93 -5.15 4.41
CA THR A 111 -16.05 -4.22 4.47
C THR A 111 -16.38 -3.67 3.09
N LYS A 112 -15.39 -3.12 2.38
CA LYS A 112 -15.60 -2.51 1.07
C LYS A 112 -16.13 -3.50 0.04
N ILE A 113 -15.69 -4.75 0.07
CA ILE A 113 -16.21 -5.82 -0.79
C ILE A 113 -17.67 -6.11 -0.45
N ARG A 114 -17.98 -6.34 0.83
CA ARG A 114 -19.35 -6.66 1.28
C ARG A 114 -20.33 -5.52 1.00
N SER A 115 -19.92 -4.27 1.21
CA SER A 115 -20.75 -3.09 0.91
C SER A 115 -21.01 -2.92 -0.59
N LYS A 116 -20.05 -3.29 -1.46
CA LYS A 116 -20.21 -3.19 -2.92
C LYS A 116 -21.01 -4.36 -3.50
N TYR A 117 -20.82 -5.56 -2.95
CA TYR A 117 -21.39 -6.81 -3.42
C TYR A 117 -22.09 -7.54 -2.26
N PRO A 118 -23.31 -7.12 -1.88
CA PRO A 118 -23.98 -7.61 -0.66
C PRO A 118 -24.29 -9.11 -0.69
N THR A 119 -24.36 -9.71 -1.88
CA THR A 119 -24.65 -11.13 -2.07
C THR A 119 -23.43 -12.04 -1.95
N LYS A 120 -22.20 -11.49 -1.98
CA LYS A 120 -20.98 -12.29 -1.89
C LYS A 120 -20.66 -12.62 -0.43
N THR A 121 -20.13 -13.81 -0.20
CA THR A 121 -19.65 -14.25 1.13
C THR A 121 -18.20 -13.83 1.29
N VAL A 122 -17.91 -13.05 2.33
CA VAL A 122 -16.55 -12.59 2.67
C VAL A 122 -16.17 -13.15 4.03
N THR A 123 -15.06 -13.87 4.09
CA THR A 123 -14.54 -14.49 5.32
C THR A 123 -13.16 -13.91 5.64
N THR A 124 -12.99 -13.35 6.84
CA THR A 124 -11.68 -12.89 7.31
C THR A 124 -11.03 -13.98 8.16
N ILE A 125 -9.74 -14.25 7.93
CA ILE A 125 -8.94 -15.20 8.69
C ILE A 125 -7.76 -14.46 9.30
N GLU A 126 -7.56 -14.61 10.60
CA GLU A 126 -6.45 -14.00 11.34
C GLU A 126 -5.65 -15.10 12.04
N ALA A 127 -4.32 -15.00 12.00
CA ALA A 127 -3.43 -16.00 12.58
C ALA A 127 -3.19 -15.74 14.08
N VAL A 128 -3.32 -14.48 14.51
CA VAL A 128 -3.17 -14.09 15.90
C VAL A 128 -4.49 -14.31 16.65
N PRO A 129 -4.48 -14.90 17.86
CA PRO A 129 -5.69 -15.01 18.68
C PRO A 129 -6.25 -13.62 18.98
N VAL A 130 -7.54 -13.45 18.73
CA VAL A 130 -8.28 -12.24 19.11
C VAL A 130 -8.26 -12.16 20.64
N GLN A 131 -7.96 -11.00 21.22
CA GLN A 131 -8.12 -10.82 22.67
C GLN A 131 -9.60 -11.06 23.01
N ASP A 132 -9.85 -11.89 24.04
CA ASP A 132 -11.17 -12.42 24.45
C ASP A 132 -12.29 -11.36 24.59
N SER A 133 -11.96 -10.07 24.69
CA SER A 133 -12.93 -8.98 24.73
C SER A 133 -13.68 -8.72 23.42
N MET A 134 -13.33 -9.39 22.32
CA MET A 134 -13.97 -9.21 21.00
C MET A 134 -14.62 -10.49 20.44
N GLN A 135 -14.59 -11.61 21.17
CA GLN A 135 -15.05 -12.93 20.68
C GLN A 135 -16.55 -12.98 20.32
N ASP A 136 -17.38 -12.12 20.92
CA ASP A 136 -18.83 -12.04 20.64
C ASP A 136 -19.20 -11.10 19.48
N SER A 137 -18.23 -10.41 18.90
CA SER A 137 -18.47 -9.66 17.66
C SER A 137 -18.27 -10.61 16.49
N THR A 138 -19.30 -11.40 16.18
CA THR A 138 -19.53 -11.73 14.77
C THR A 138 -19.58 -10.38 14.08
N CYS A 139 -18.52 -10.02 13.35
CA CYS A 139 -18.47 -8.79 12.57
C CYS A 139 -19.44 -8.98 11.39
N ILE A 140 -20.73 -9.00 11.70
CA ILE A 140 -21.80 -8.79 10.75
C ILE A 140 -21.74 -7.30 10.50
N ILE A 141 -20.98 -6.93 9.48
CA ILE A 141 -21.10 -5.61 8.90
C ILE A 141 -22.44 -5.61 8.15
N SER A 142 -23.50 -5.31 8.90
CA SER A 142 -24.85 -5.03 8.38
C SER A 142 -25.04 -3.55 8.17
#